data_AF-A0A7V9GUS5-F1
#
_entry.id   AF-A0A7V9GUS5-F1
#
_cell.length_a   1.000
_cell.length_b   1.000
_cell.length_c   1.000
_cell.angle_alpha   90.00
_cell.angle_beta   90.00
_cell.angle_gamma   90.00
#
_symmetry.space_group_name_H-M   'P 1'
#
loop_
_entity.id
_entity.type
_entity.pdbx_description
1 polymer ?
#
loop_
_entity_poly.entity_id
_entity_poly.type
_entity_poly.pdbx_seq_one_letter_code
_entity_poly.pdbx_strand_id
1 'polypeptide(L)'
;MSAGEDRAAMAELAEDPASRKRFLKMVGGAGAAGAFAIFLAACGDDDEETSGSTSSTSDTTAKADKGDIEVVNYALTLEYLEAAFYQEVIDAGVIKDKTIGELATSIGENENEHVDALTALVKQLGGTPAAKPKTKFGPVIDGGPDKILETAATVENVGAAAYLGQAGNIKSKDVLAAALSIHTVEGRHAAALNTLVGRDITPDGNFAKPMDMKEVLAAVKPFIAS
;
A
#
# COMPACT_ATOMS: atom_id res chain seq x y z
N MET A 1 -33.62 -3.28 -1.23
CA MET A 1 -32.77 -2.08 -1.27
C MET A 1 -31.39 -2.50 -1.77
N SER A 2 -30.88 -1.73 -2.74
CA SER A 2 -29.55 -1.62 -3.34
C SER A 2 -28.73 -2.87 -3.73
N ALA A 3 -28.88 -3.28 -5.00
CA ALA A 3 -27.83 -3.89 -5.82
C ALA A 3 -27.52 -2.99 -7.05
N GLY A 4 -28.03 -1.75 -7.02
CA GLY A 4 -28.01 -0.81 -8.15
C GLY A 4 -26.93 0.25 -8.05
N GLU A 5 -26.45 0.57 -6.85
CA GLU A 5 -25.46 1.63 -6.63
C GLU A 5 -24.03 1.15 -6.97
N ASP A 6 -23.69 -0.12 -6.69
CA ASP A 6 -22.34 -0.67 -6.97
C ASP A 6 -22.05 -0.87 -8.46
N ARG A 7 -23.09 -1.10 -9.28
CA ARG A 7 -22.93 -1.16 -10.75
C ARG A 7 -22.70 0.23 -11.35
N ALA A 8 -23.08 1.30 -10.65
CA ALA A 8 -23.00 2.65 -11.19
C ALA A 8 -21.55 3.16 -11.23
N ALA A 9 -20.76 2.95 -10.18
CA ALA A 9 -19.40 3.51 -10.10
C ALA A 9 -18.43 2.90 -11.14
N MET A 10 -18.47 1.58 -11.33
CA MET A 10 -17.61 0.90 -12.31
C MET A 10 -18.10 1.12 -13.75
N ALA A 11 -19.42 1.28 -13.95
CA ALA A 11 -19.98 1.67 -15.25
C ALA A 11 -19.64 3.13 -15.59
N GLU A 12 -19.66 4.04 -14.62
CA GLU A 12 -19.31 5.45 -14.77
C GLU A 12 -17.84 5.63 -15.20
N LEU A 13 -16.92 4.86 -14.59
CA LEU A 13 -15.51 4.78 -14.99
C LEU A 13 -15.31 4.18 -16.39
N ALA A 14 -16.18 3.27 -16.82
CA ALA A 14 -16.09 2.61 -18.13
C ALA A 14 -16.72 3.43 -19.26
N GLU A 15 -17.76 4.22 -18.97
CA GLU A 15 -18.55 4.98 -19.93
C GLU A 15 -18.07 6.43 -20.11
N ASP A 16 -17.42 7.04 -19.11
CA ASP A 16 -16.91 8.42 -19.23
C ASP A 16 -15.53 8.48 -19.93
N PRO A 17 -15.46 9.01 -21.17
CA PRO A 17 -14.20 9.14 -21.89
C PRO A 17 -13.22 10.09 -21.20
N ALA A 18 -13.70 11.05 -20.40
CA ALA A 18 -12.86 11.97 -19.65
C ALA A 18 -12.18 11.28 -18.46
N SER A 19 -12.92 10.47 -17.70
CA SER A 19 -12.38 9.67 -16.60
C SER A 19 -11.43 8.57 -17.08
N ARG A 20 -11.76 7.88 -18.18
CA ARG A 20 -10.85 6.93 -18.84
C ARG A 20 -9.59 7.61 -19.36
N LYS A 21 -9.70 8.80 -19.95
CA LYS A 21 -8.55 9.60 -20.44
C LYS A 21 -7.71 10.14 -19.28
N ARG A 22 -8.30 10.46 -18.12
CA ARG A 22 -7.57 10.82 -16.89
C ARG A 22 -6.81 9.63 -16.32
N PHE A 23 -7.45 8.47 -16.22
CA PHE A 23 -6.82 7.21 -15.80
C PHE A 23 -5.69 6.78 -16.76
N LEU A 24 -5.92 6.79 -18.07
CA LEU A 24 -4.90 6.45 -19.07
C LEU A 24 -3.78 7.49 -19.14
N LYS A 25 -4.02 8.75 -18.78
CA LYS A 25 -2.96 9.76 -18.62
C LYS A 25 -2.16 9.58 -17.33
N MET A 26 -2.77 9.08 -16.24
CA MET A 26 -2.06 8.71 -15.01
C MET A 26 -1.16 7.47 -15.23
N VAL A 27 -1.58 6.53 -16.08
CA VAL A 27 -0.88 5.25 -16.28
C VAL A 27 0.06 5.27 -17.50
N GLY A 28 -0.09 6.22 -18.43
CA GLY A 28 0.55 6.17 -19.76
C GLY A 28 1.60 7.25 -20.10
N GLY A 29 2.12 8.02 -19.13
CA GLY A 29 3.17 9.04 -19.36
C GLY A 29 4.53 8.60 -18.78
N ALA A 30 5.52 8.43 -19.64
CA ALA A 30 6.80 7.74 -19.37
C ALA A 30 7.77 8.44 -18.39
N GLY A 31 8.51 7.61 -17.61
CA GLY A 31 9.81 7.96 -17.03
C GLY A 31 9.94 7.60 -15.54
N ALA A 32 10.85 6.68 -15.20
CA ALA A 32 11.19 6.30 -13.83
C ALA A 32 11.43 7.53 -12.92
N ALA A 33 10.97 7.45 -11.67
CA ALA A 33 11.16 8.41 -10.56
C ALA A 33 10.15 9.60 -10.42
N GLY A 34 8.84 9.41 -10.61
CA GLY A 34 7.91 10.56 -10.50
C GLY A 34 6.43 10.34 -10.16
N ALA A 35 5.98 9.17 -9.70
CA ALA A 35 4.54 8.94 -9.48
C ALA A 35 3.92 9.80 -8.36
N PHE A 36 4.71 10.35 -7.43
CA PHE A 36 4.23 11.24 -6.37
C PHE A 36 4.40 12.75 -6.67
N ALA A 37 5.11 13.14 -7.73
CA ALA A 37 5.45 14.54 -7.98
C ALA A 37 4.45 15.28 -8.91
N ILE A 38 3.53 14.58 -9.59
CA ILE A 38 2.56 15.19 -10.50
C ILE A 38 1.24 15.50 -9.80
N PHE A 39 1.32 16.18 -8.65
CA PHE A 39 0.22 16.97 -8.10
C PHE A 39 0.57 18.48 -8.00
N LEU A 40 1.79 18.88 -8.44
CA LEU A 40 2.35 20.21 -8.16
C LEU A 40 2.58 21.13 -9.37
N ALA A 41 1.85 20.97 -10.48
CA ALA A 41 1.98 21.90 -11.61
C ALA A 41 0.66 22.23 -12.31
N ALA A 42 -0.39 22.52 -11.54
CA ALA A 42 -1.62 23.10 -12.09
C ALA A 42 -2.11 24.28 -11.25
N CYS A 43 -1.23 25.25 -11.02
CA CYS A 43 -1.55 26.63 -10.65
C CYS A 43 -0.35 27.49 -11.08
N GLY A 44 -0.49 28.22 -12.18
CA GLY A 44 0.57 29.10 -12.72
C GLY A 44 0.15 29.71 -14.05
N ASP A 45 -0.47 30.89 -13.95
CA ASP A 45 -0.76 31.97 -14.91
C ASP A 45 -0.15 31.91 -16.34
N ASP A 46 -1.00 32.07 -17.38
CA ASP A 46 -1.25 33.37 -18.06
C ASP A 46 -2.14 33.17 -19.32
N ASP A 47 -3.17 34.03 -19.42
CA ASP A 47 -3.94 34.52 -20.58
C ASP A 47 -4.34 33.57 -21.74
N GLU A 48 -5.65 33.24 -21.86
CA GLU A 48 -6.49 33.60 -23.02
C GLU A 48 -7.98 33.27 -22.75
N GLU A 49 -8.84 34.24 -23.05
CA GLU A 49 -10.29 34.24 -22.93
C GLU A 49 -10.98 33.08 -23.68
N THR A 50 -11.68 32.20 -22.97
CA THR A 50 -12.84 31.48 -23.53
C THR A 50 -13.87 31.20 -22.44
N SER A 51 -15.03 31.86 -22.56
CA SER A 51 -16.22 31.63 -21.75
C SER A 51 -16.67 30.16 -21.83
N GLY A 52 -16.44 29.41 -20.76
CA GLY A 52 -16.87 28.03 -20.59
C GLY A 52 -17.42 27.85 -19.18
N SER A 53 -18.73 27.62 -19.10
CA SER A 53 -19.52 27.35 -17.89
C SER A 53 -18.72 26.58 -16.84
N THR A 54 -18.31 27.28 -15.78
CA THR A 54 -17.73 26.67 -14.59
C THR A 54 -18.86 25.95 -13.85
N SER A 55 -19.14 24.72 -14.27
CA SER A 55 -19.80 23.76 -13.40
C SER A 55 -18.84 23.55 -12.24
N SER A 56 -19.13 24.23 -11.12
CA SER A 56 -18.63 23.87 -9.81
C SER A 56 -19.09 22.45 -9.50
N THR A 57 -18.34 21.46 -10.01
CA THR A 57 -18.32 20.15 -9.38
C THR A 57 -17.82 20.39 -7.97
N SER A 58 -18.76 20.50 -7.04
CA SER A 58 -18.52 20.39 -5.62
C SER A 58 -17.69 19.11 -5.44
N ASP A 59 -16.39 19.29 -5.20
CA ASP A 59 -15.51 18.22 -4.75
C ASP A 59 -16.12 17.65 -3.48
N THR A 60 -16.84 16.54 -3.64
CA THR A 60 -17.42 15.75 -2.55
C THR A 60 -16.43 14.69 -2.06
N THR A 61 -15.13 14.89 -2.30
CA THR A 61 -14.08 14.21 -1.56
C THR A 61 -14.22 14.61 -0.10
N ALA A 62 -14.72 13.68 0.72
CA ALA A 62 -14.72 13.88 2.16
C ALA A 62 -13.29 14.22 2.58
N LYS A 63 -13.13 15.42 3.16
CA LYS A 63 -11.83 15.85 3.68
C LYS A 63 -11.37 14.81 4.69
N ALA A 64 -10.12 14.38 4.57
CA ALA A 64 -9.54 13.43 5.51
C ALA A 64 -9.72 13.89 6.95
N ASP A 65 -10.11 12.97 7.82
CA ASP A 65 -10.30 13.23 9.23
C ASP A 65 -9.25 12.52 10.10
N LYS A 66 -9.42 12.59 11.43
CA LYS A 66 -8.50 11.96 12.37
C LYS A 66 -8.46 10.45 12.22
N GLY A 67 -9.57 9.81 11.84
CA GLY A 67 -9.64 8.37 11.61
C GLY A 67 -8.81 7.96 10.39
N ASP A 68 -8.86 8.74 9.31
CA ASP A 68 -8.00 8.50 8.14
C ASP A 68 -6.52 8.58 8.52
N ILE A 69 -6.12 9.59 9.31
CA ILE A 69 -4.73 9.73 9.78
C ILE A 69 -4.32 8.54 10.66
N GLU A 70 -5.21 8.06 11.52
CA GLU A 70 -4.96 6.87 12.35
C GLU A 70 -4.78 5.61 11.50
N VAL A 71 -5.58 5.42 10.45
CA VAL A 71 -5.44 4.31 9.51
C VAL A 71 -4.11 4.39 8.75
N VAL A 72 -3.72 5.56 8.24
CA VAL A 72 -2.44 5.74 7.53
C VAL A 72 -1.26 5.49 8.47
N ASN A 73 -1.31 5.96 9.72
CA ASN A 73 -0.26 5.70 10.71
C ASN A 73 -0.19 4.23 11.14
N TYR A 74 -1.33 3.55 11.20
CA TYR A 74 -1.38 2.11 11.42
C TYR A 74 -0.67 1.37 10.28
N ALA A 75 -1.02 1.66 9.03
CA ALA A 75 -0.36 1.08 7.86
C ALA A 75 1.14 1.37 7.86
N LEU A 76 1.54 2.64 8.10
CA LEU A 76 2.94 3.04 8.20
C LEU A 76 3.74 2.24 9.24
N THR A 77 3.11 1.83 10.34
CA THR A 77 3.78 1.00 11.35
C THR A 77 4.08 -0.42 10.85
N LEU A 78 3.22 -0.97 9.99
CA LEU A 78 3.41 -2.28 9.36
C LEU A 78 4.49 -2.20 8.28
N GLU A 79 4.43 -1.18 7.42
CA GLU A 79 5.45 -0.94 6.39
C GLU A 79 6.85 -0.77 6.99
N TYR A 80 6.97 -0.09 8.13
CA TYR A 80 8.25 -0.01 8.84
C TYR A 80 8.79 -1.36 9.30
N LEU A 81 7.90 -2.28 9.68
CA LEU A 81 8.26 -3.62 10.11
C LEU A 81 8.74 -4.46 8.92
N GLU A 82 8.04 -4.39 7.79
CA GLU A 82 8.37 -5.07 6.54
C GLU A 82 9.66 -4.54 5.92
N ALA A 83 9.82 -3.22 5.78
CA ALA A 83 11.05 -2.60 5.33
C ALA A 83 12.25 -2.97 6.22
N ALA A 84 12.06 -3.02 7.55
CA ALA A 84 13.10 -3.47 8.47
C ALA A 84 13.42 -4.96 8.32
N PHE A 85 12.41 -5.82 8.11
CA PHE A 85 12.61 -7.25 7.88
C PHE A 85 13.50 -7.50 6.67
N TYR A 86 13.17 -6.93 5.51
CA TYR A 86 13.97 -7.14 4.30
C TYR A 86 15.38 -6.57 4.43
N GLN A 87 15.52 -5.38 5.03
CA GLN A 87 16.84 -4.80 5.27
C GLN A 87 17.71 -5.72 6.14
N GLU A 88 17.17 -6.21 7.27
CA GLU A 88 17.92 -7.13 8.16
C GLU A 88 18.27 -8.46 7.47
N VAL A 89 17.36 -9.01 6.65
CA VAL A 89 17.61 -10.25 5.88
C VAL A 89 18.72 -10.05 4.83
N ILE A 90 18.68 -8.94 4.10
CA ILE A 90 19.69 -8.59 3.08
C ILE A 90 21.05 -8.39 3.75
N ASP A 91 21.10 -7.62 4.84
CA ASP A 91 22.34 -7.35 5.58
C ASP A 91 22.95 -8.61 6.20
N ALA A 92 22.13 -9.55 6.66
CA ALA A 92 22.60 -10.82 7.19
C ALA A 92 23.25 -11.70 6.12
N GLY A 93 22.90 -11.52 4.83
CA GLY A 93 23.50 -12.23 3.71
C GLY A 93 23.31 -13.76 3.77
N VAL A 94 22.27 -14.23 4.46
CA VAL A 94 21.99 -15.66 4.68
C VAL A 94 21.33 -16.33 3.47
N ILE A 95 20.62 -15.56 2.64
CA ILE A 95 20.07 -16.01 1.36
C ILE A 95 21.18 -16.05 0.31
N LYS A 96 21.53 -17.26 -0.16
CA LYS A 96 22.61 -17.47 -1.16
C LYS A 96 22.11 -17.62 -2.58
N ASP A 97 20.84 -17.98 -2.75
CA ASP A 97 20.23 -18.03 -4.08
C ASP A 97 20.07 -16.60 -4.61
N LYS A 98 20.63 -16.34 -5.80
CA LYS A 98 20.66 -15.01 -6.40
C LYS A 98 19.28 -14.49 -6.76
N THR A 99 18.41 -15.37 -7.28
CA THR A 99 17.04 -14.99 -7.68
C THR A 99 16.22 -14.62 -6.46
N ILE A 100 16.33 -15.40 -5.37
CA ILE A 100 15.64 -15.12 -4.12
C ILE A 100 16.19 -13.84 -3.47
N GLY A 101 17.50 -13.64 -3.50
CA GLY A 101 18.12 -12.40 -3.00
C GLY A 101 17.68 -11.16 -3.77
N GLU A 102 17.58 -11.25 -5.10
CA GLU A 102 17.06 -10.17 -5.96
C GLU A 102 15.58 -9.89 -5.69
N LEU A 103 14.77 -10.93 -5.47
CA LEU A 103 13.37 -10.76 -5.07
C LEU A 103 13.26 -10.05 -3.72
N ALA A 104 14.02 -10.49 -2.71
CA ALA A 104 14.03 -9.85 -1.38
C ALA A 104 14.47 -8.38 -1.45
N THR A 105 15.44 -8.06 -2.32
CA THR A 105 15.88 -6.68 -2.57
C THR A 105 14.76 -5.86 -3.20
N SER A 106 14.11 -6.38 -4.25
CA SER A 106 13.01 -5.70 -4.92
C SER A 106 11.83 -5.43 -4.00
N ILE A 107 11.45 -6.40 -3.16
CA ILE A 107 10.36 -6.22 -2.20
C ILE A 107 10.77 -5.18 -1.16
N GLY A 108 11.97 -5.30 -0.58
CA GLY A 108 12.47 -4.31 0.37
C GLY A 108 12.55 -2.87 -0.18
N GLU A 109 12.84 -2.69 -1.47
CA GLU A 109 12.74 -1.39 -2.14
C GLU A 109 11.31 -0.88 -2.20
N ASN A 110 10.33 -1.73 -2.52
CA ASN A 110 8.91 -1.37 -2.51
C ASN A 110 8.43 -0.98 -1.10
N GLU A 111 8.81 -1.72 -0.06
CA GLU A 111 8.41 -1.36 1.31
C GLU A 111 9.00 -0.03 1.78
N ASN A 112 10.22 0.31 1.36
CA ASN A 112 10.78 1.62 1.64
C ASN A 112 10.00 2.74 0.91
N GLU A 113 9.58 2.51 -0.35
CA GLU A 113 8.73 3.46 -1.07
C GLU A 113 7.35 3.62 -0.43
N HIS A 114 6.76 2.53 0.09
CA HIS A 114 5.51 2.58 0.85
C HIS A 114 5.66 3.41 2.13
N VAL A 115 6.72 3.18 2.91
CA VAL A 115 7.06 3.97 4.11
C VAL A 115 7.15 5.46 3.78
N ASP A 116 7.85 5.83 2.71
CA ASP A 116 8.04 7.21 2.30
C ASP A 116 6.70 7.86 1.88
N ALA A 117 5.91 7.14 1.07
CA ALA A 117 4.60 7.59 0.62
C ALA A 117 3.63 7.82 1.79
N LEU A 118 3.53 6.88 2.72
CA LEU A 118 2.65 7.00 3.89
C LEU A 118 3.15 8.08 4.86
N THR A 119 4.46 8.19 5.06
CA THR A 119 5.04 9.26 5.89
C THR A 119 4.71 10.64 5.32
N ALA A 120 4.81 10.81 4.00
CA ALA A 120 4.42 12.04 3.32
C ALA A 120 2.91 12.30 3.45
N LEU A 121 2.09 11.26 3.25
CA LEU A 121 0.63 11.35 3.36
C LEU A 121 0.21 11.80 4.77
N VAL A 122 0.74 11.20 5.83
CA VAL A 122 0.42 11.62 7.21
C VAL A 122 0.71 13.11 7.43
N LYS A 123 1.87 13.59 6.95
CA LYS A 123 2.23 15.02 7.06
C LYS A 123 1.28 15.91 6.26
N GLN A 124 0.93 15.51 5.04
CA GLN A 124 -0.01 16.23 4.18
C GLN A 124 -1.40 16.36 4.83
N LEU A 125 -1.84 15.31 5.53
CA LEU A 125 -3.10 15.32 6.28
C LEU A 125 -3.03 16.15 7.58
N GLY A 126 -1.87 16.72 7.92
CA GLY A 126 -1.64 17.48 9.15
C GLY A 126 -1.41 16.61 10.40
N GLY A 127 -1.11 15.32 10.19
CA GLY A 127 -0.78 14.38 11.25
C GLY A 127 0.72 14.35 11.59
N THR A 128 1.06 13.59 12.62
CA THR A 128 2.44 13.23 12.95
C THR A 128 2.68 11.77 12.54
N PRO A 129 3.68 11.48 11.69
CA PRO A 129 4.01 10.11 11.32
C PRO A 129 4.34 9.25 12.53
N ALA A 130 3.89 8.00 12.52
CA ALA A 130 4.20 7.00 13.51
C ALA A 130 5.71 6.82 13.65
N ALA A 131 6.18 6.56 14.88
CA ALA A 131 7.58 6.26 15.12
C ALA A 131 7.92 4.85 14.60
N LYS A 132 9.07 4.70 13.96
CA LYS A 132 9.58 3.40 13.52
C LYS A 132 9.74 2.45 14.73
N PRO A 133 9.04 1.30 14.76
CA PRO A 133 9.20 0.33 15.84
C PRO A 133 10.61 -0.29 15.82
N LYS A 134 11.07 -0.73 16.99
CA LYS A 134 12.24 -1.60 17.08
C LYS A 134 11.81 -3.03 16.75
N THR A 135 12.60 -3.70 15.94
CA THR A 135 12.33 -5.05 15.42
C THR A 135 13.16 -6.10 16.15
N LYS A 136 12.76 -7.37 16.04
CA LYS A 136 13.47 -8.54 16.61
C LYS A 136 13.45 -9.72 15.64
N PHE A 137 14.02 -9.56 14.45
CA PHE A 137 14.08 -10.63 13.44
C PHE A 137 15.26 -11.59 13.60
N GLY A 138 16.18 -11.34 14.54
CA GLY A 138 17.31 -12.23 14.84
C GLY A 138 16.95 -13.73 14.88
N PRO A 139 15.94 -14.15 15.67
CA PRO A 139 15.54 -15.57 15.71
C PRO A 139 15.00 -16.13 14.37
N VAL A 140 14.43 -15.28 13.51
CA VAL A 140 14.00 -15.68 12.16
C VAL A 140 15.22 -15.88 11.27
N ILE A 141 16.16 -14.94 11.31
CA ILE A 141 17.40 -14.97 10.53
C ILE A 141 18.27 -16.16 10.93
N ASP A 142 18.44 -16.40 12.24
CA ASP A 142 19.18 -17.54 12.79
C ASP A 142 18.54 -18.89 12.41
N GLY A 143 17.23 -18.89 12.14
CA GLY A 143 16.48 -20.05 11.65
C GLY A 143 16.78 -20.43 10.19
N GLY A 144 17.52 -19.60 9.46
CA GLY A 144 17.99 -19.87 8.10
C GLY A 144 16.97 -19.56 6.98
N PRO A 145 17.36 -19.81 5.72
CA PRO A 145 16.61 -19.38 4.53
C PRO A 145 15.14 -19.80 4.51
N ASP A 146 14.84 -21.06 4.83
CA ASP A 146 13.45 -21.56 4.82
C ASP A 146 12.58 -20.81 5.84
N LYS A 147 13.12 -20.56 7.05
CA LYS A 147 12.40 -19.82 8.09
C LYS A 147 12.16 -18.36 7.68
N ILE A 148 13.11 -17.76 6.99
CA ILE A 148 13.00 -16.41 6.44
C ILE A 148 11.90 -16.35 5.40
N LEU A 149 11.91 -17.25 4.40
CA LEU A 149 10.91 -17.26 3.34
C LEU A 149 9.50 -17.53 3.86
N GLU A 150 9.35 -18.46 4.81
CA GLU A 150 8.07 -18.73 5.46
C GLU A 150 7.56 -17.52 6.26
N THR A 151 8.48 -16.77 6.88
CA THR A 151 8.13 -15.54 7.61
C THR A 151 7.76 -14.42 6.65
N ALA A 152 8.53 -14.21 5.58
CA ALA A 152 8.25 -13.26 4.52
C ALA A 152 6.85 -13.50 3.94
N ALA A 153 6.58 -14.73 3.49
CA ALA A 153 5.26 -15.11 2.99
C ALA A 153 4.15 -14.77 4.01
N THR A 154 4.33 -15.11 5.29
CA THR A 154 3.33 -14.78 6.31
C THR A 154 3.15 -13.28 6.52
N VAL A 155 4.23 -12.50 6.59
CA VAL A 155 4.17 -11.05 6.85
C VAL A 155 3.46 -10.33 5.70
N GLU A 156 3.81 -10.60 4.44
CA GLU A 156 3.14 -9.97 3.27
C GLU A 156 1.65 -10.30 3.18
N ASN A 157 1.25 -11.54 3.50
CA ASN A 157 -0.18 -11.89 3.56
C ASN A 157 -0.89 -11.10 4.69
N VAL A 158 -0.20 -10.85 5.81
CA VAL A 158 -0.74 -10.02 6.90
C VAL A 158 -0.82 -8.55 6.47
N GLY A 159 0.19 -8.00 5.79
CA GLY A 159 0.18 -6.65 5.21
C GLY A 159 -1.00 -6.44 4.27
N ALA A 160 -1.16 -7.33 3.28
CA ALA A 160 -2.28 -7.30 2.33
C ALA A 160 -3.64 -7.34 3.05
N ALA A 161 -3.82 -8.24 4.02
CA ALA A 161 -5.05 -8.36 4.78
C ALA A 161 -5.33 -7.17 5.71
N ALA A 162 -4.28 -6.52 6.23
CA ALA A 162 -4.37 -5.35 7.09
C ALA A 162 -4.93 -4.14 6.31
N TYR A 163 -4.44 -3.90 5.10
CA TYR A 163 -4.98 -2.87 4.21
C TYR A 163 -6.46 -3.12 3.91
N LEU A 164 -6.80 -4.35 3.51
CA LEU A 164 -8.18 -4.71 3.21
C LEU A 164 -9.10 -4.55 4.44
N GLY A 165 -8.61 -4.90 5.62
CA GLY A 165 -9.35 -4.75 6.89
C GLY A 165 -9.61 -3.31 7.30
N GLN A 166 -8.83 -2.35 6.80
CA GLN A 166 -9.05 -0.92 7.08
C GLN A 166 -9.75 -0.17 5.94
N ALA A 167 -9.88 -0.76 4.75
CA ALA A 167 -10.46 -0.09 3.58
C ALA A 167 -11.84 0.54 3.87
N GLY A 168 -12.69 -0.15 4.62
CA GLY A 168 -14.03 0.35 4.99
C GLY A 168 -14.05 1.46 6.06
N ASN A 169 -12.93 1.69 6.75
CA ASN A 169 -12.79 2.74 7.76
C ASN A 169 -12.24 4.05 7.17
N ILE A 170 -11.78 4.04 5.92
CA ILE A 170 -11.23 5.21 5.24
C ILE A 170 -12.35 6.03 4.60
N LYS A 171 -12.41 7.32 4.93
CA LYS A 171 -13.42 8.27 4.41
C LYS A 171 -12.89 9.08 3.24
N SER A 172 -11.65 9.53 3.32
CA SER A 172 -11.01 10.25 2.22
C SER A 172 -10.79 9.33 1.03
N LYS A 173 -11.31 9.72 -0.15
CA LYS A 173 -11.08 8.96 -1.39
C LYS A 173 -9.61 8.93 -1.78
N ASP A 174 -8.85 9.97 -1.46
CA ASP A 174 -7.42 10.05 -1.76
C ASP A 174 -6.62 9.06 -0.89
N VAL A 175 -6.96 8.99 0.41
CA VAL A 175 -6.37 8.00 1.32
C VAL A 175 -6.77 6.59 0.91
N LEU A 176 -8.02 6.37 0.51
CA LEU A 176 -8.49 5.06 0.06
C LEU A 176 -7.78 4.64 -1.22
N ALA A 177 -7.59 5.56 -2.17
CA ALA A 177 -6.84 5.29 -3.40
C ALA A 177 -5.39 4.88 -3.10
N ALA A 178 -4.71 5.58 -2.20
CA ALA A 178 -3.36 5.24 -1.76
C ALA A 178 -3.29 3.87 -1.06
N ALA A 179 -4.24 3.59 -0.16
CA ALA A 179 -4.34 2.31 0.53
C ALA A 179 -4.58 1.15 -0.45
N LEU A 180 -5.48 1.33 -1.43
CA LEU A 180 -5.76 0.31 -2.45
C LEU A 180 -4.59 0.09 -3.39
N SER A 181 -3.81 1.13 -3.73
CA SER A 181 -2.61 0.93 -4.55
C SER A 181 -1.57 0.07 -3.85
N ILE A 182 -1.33 0.31 -2.55
CA ILE A 182 -0.36 -0.48 -1.77
C ILE A 182 -0.89 -1.91 -1.56
N HIS A 183 -2.16 -2.07 -1.17
CA HIS A 183 -2.80 -3.38 -0.99
C HIS A 183 -2.58 -4.35 -2.17
N THR A 184 -2.66 -3.85 -3.41
CA THR A 184 -2.45 -4.70 -4.60
C THR A 184 -1.00 -5.12 -4.80
N VAL A 185 -0.03 -4.33 -4.32
CA VAL A 185 1.40 -4.64 -4.34
C VAL A 185 1.70 -5.70 -3.27
N GLU A 186 1.23 -5.50 -2.04
CA GLU A 186 1.31 -6.49 -0.93
C GLU A 186 0.79 -7.87 -1.36
N GLY A 187 -0.38 -7.90 -2.02
CA GLY A 187 -0.95 -9.15 -2.52
C GLY A 187 -0.05 -9.85 -3.56
N ARG A 188 0.72 -9.10 -4.35
CA ARG A 188 1.66 -9.66 -5.34
C ARG A 188 2.94 -10.16 -4.69
N HIS A 189 3.47 -9.44 -3.69
CA HIS A 189 4.58 -9.92 -2.87
C HIS A 189 4.21 -11.25 -2.20
N ALA A 190 3.05 -11.26 -1.52
CA ALA A 190 2.49 -12.44 -0.88
C ALA A 190 2.36 -13.62 -1.85
N ALA A 191 1.82 -13.41 -3.05
CA ALA A 191 1.67 -14.47 -4.05
C ALA A 191 3.03 -15.01 -4.55
N ALA A 192 4.01 -14.13 -4.78
CA ALA A 192 5.35 -14.53 -5.19
C ALA A 192 6.04 -15.38 -4.10
N LEU A 193 5.97 -14.94 -2.85
CA LEU A 193 6.58 -15.65 -1.72
C LEU A 193 5.84 -16.95 -1.39
N ASN A 194 4.50 -16.96 -1.47
CA ASN A 194 3.70 -18.19 -1.35
C ASN A 194 4.16 -19.24 -2.36
N THR A 195 4.43 -18.84 -3.60
CA THR A 195 4.96 -19.75 -4.63
C THR A 195 6.31 -20.33 -4.22
N LEU A 196 7.21 -19.53 -3.66
CA LEU A 196 8.53 -19.99 -3.21
C LEU A 196 8.46 -20.99 -2.05
N VAL A 197 7.49 -20.82 -1.14
CA VAL A 197 7.31 -21.73 0.02
C VAL A 197 6.30 -22.86 -0.25
N GLY A 198 5.80 -23.00 -1.48
CA GLY A 198 4.86 -24.05 -1.84
C GLY A 198 3.45 -23.89 -1.25
N ARG A 199 3.05 -22.66 -0.91
CA ARG A 199 1.68 -22.29 -0.52
C ARG A 199 0.86 -21.91 -1.76
N ASP A 200 -0.47 -21.93 -1.63
CA ASP A 200 -1.37 -21.42 -2.66
C ASP A 200 -1.12 -19.91 -2.89
N ILE A 201 -1.13 -19.45 -4.14
CA ILE A 201 -0.94 -18.03 -4.48
C ILE A 201 -2.13 -17.16 -4.00
N THR A 202 -3.24 -17.79 -3.66
CA THR A 202 -4.48 -17.22 -3.15
C THR A 202 -4.95 -18.02 -1.93
N PRO A 203 -4.23 -17.95 -0.78
CA PRO A 203 -4.48 -18.83 0.37
C PRO A 203 -5.86 -18.64 1.01
N ASP A 204 -6.53 -17.53 0.72
CA ASP A 204 -7.89 -17.22 1.17
C ASP A 204 -9.00 -17.77 0.25
N GLY A 205 -8.63 -18.31 -0.90
CA GLY A 205 -9.53 -18.70 -1.99
C GLY A 205 -9.82 -17.53 -2.94
N ASN A 206 -11.02 -17.54 -3.54
CA ASN A 206 -11.38 -16.60 -4.61
C ASN A 206 -11.52 -15.13 -4.16
N PHE A 207 -11.60 -14.89 -2.85
CA PHE A 207 -11.77 -13.56 -2.27
C PHE A 207 -10.78 -13.40 -1.12
N ALA A 208 -9.95 -12.34 -1.18
CA ALA A 208 -9.03 -12.00 -0.10
C ALA A 208 -9.80 -11.77 1.21
N LYS A 209 -9.23 -12.23 2.33
CA LYS A 209 -9.85 -12.05 3.65
C LYS A 209 -9.21 -10.87 4.37
N PRO A 210 -10.01 -9.91 4.87
CA PRO A 210 -9.49 -8.86 5.72
C PRO A 210 -9.05 -9.45 7.07
N MET A 211 -8.03 -8.85 7.68
CA MET A 211 -7.74 -9.02 9.10
C MET A 211 -8.06 -7.73 9.85
N ASP A 212 -8.67 -7.84 11.02
CA ASP A 212 -8.85 -6.68 11.90
C ASP A 212 -7.52 -6.28 12.57
N MET A 213 -7.45 -5.06 13.11
CA MET A 213 -6.22 -4.56 13.75
C MET A 213 -5.73 -5.46 14.89
N LYS A 214 -6.63 -6.12 15.62
CA LYS A 214 -6.24 -6.98 16.75
C LYS A 214 -5.58 -8.26 16.23
N GLU A 215 -6.11 -8.84 15.17
CA GLU A 215 -5.55 -10.01 14.50
C GLU A 215 -4.16 -9.68 13.92
N VAL A 216 -4.03 -8.57 13.21
CA VAL A 216 -2.75 -8.11 12.65
C VAL A 216 -1.72 -7.87 13.76
N LEU A 217 -2.08 -7.13 14.82
CA LEU A 217 -1.19 -6.88 15.95
C LEU A 217 -0.75 -8.18 16.63
N ALA A 218 -1.64 -9.17 16.74
CA ALA A 218 -1.28 -10.48 17.28
C ALA A 218 -0.27 -11.21 16.37
N ALA A 219 -0.44 -11.11 15.05
CA ALA A 219 0.45 -11.72 14.06
C ALA A 219 1.85 -11.10 14.05
N VAL A 220 1.97 -9.76 14.20
CA VAL A 220 3.26 -9.06 14.13
C VAL A 220 3.97 -8.90 15.48
N LYS A 221 3.28 -9.10 16.61
CA LYS A 221 3.86 -9.03 17.97
C LYS A 221 5.15 -9.86 18.17
N PRO A 222 5.31 -11.06 17.57
CA PRO A 222 6.56 -11.81 17.64
C PRO A 222 7.76 -11.14 16.99
N PHE A 223 7.58 -10.04 16.24
CA PHE A 223 8.64 -9.35 15.50
C PHE A 223 8.95 -7.94 16.02
N ILE A 224 8.15 -7.43 16.96
CA ILE A 224 8.33 -6.11 17.58
C ILE A 224 9.05 -6.27 18.94
N ALA A 225 10.13 -5.52 19.15
CA ALA A 225 10.84 -5.46 20.43
C ALA A 225 10.02 -4.66 21.47
N SER A 226 10.07 -5.11 22.72
CA SER A 226 9.43 -4.46 23.88
C SER A 226 10.07 -3.14 24.25
#